data_AF-A0A2V1D0S3-F1
#
_entry.id   AF-A0A2V1D0S3-F1
#
_cell.length_a   1.000
_cell.length_b   1.000
_cell.length_c   1.000
_cell.angle_alpha   90.00
_cell.angle_beta   90.00
_cell.angle_gamma   90.00
#
_symmetry.space_group_name_H-M   'P 1'
#
loop_
_entity.id
_entity.type
_entity.pdbx_description
1 polymer ?
#
loop_
_entity_poly.entity_id
_entity_poly.type
_entity_poly.pdbx_seq_one_letter_code
_entity_poly.pdbx_strand_id
1 'polypeptide(L)' 'MANEADIQKAIDDLNSQETPNYAKTARKFKIDRTTLMRRHKGISRTVQKAHSESLQLLTYEQEEALIRHINNL' A
#
# COMPACT_ATOMS: atom_id res chain seq x y z
N MET A 1 3.95 14.38 0.72
CA MET A 1 3.72 12.95 0.40
C MET A 1 2.23 12.68 0.51
N ALA A 2 1.62 12.01 -0.46
CA ALA A 2 0.22 11.61 -0.34
C ALA A 2 0.08 10.62 0.82
N ASN A 3 -1.01 10.73 1.59
CA ASN A 3 -1.29 9.83 2.69
C ASN A 3 -1.47 8.40 2.15
N GLU A 4 -0.85 7.41 2.78
CA GLU A 4 -0.95 6.00 2.38
C GLU A 4 -2.41 5.52 2.39
N ALA A 5 -3.22 6.03 3.33
CA ALA A 5 -4.64 5.74 3.39
C ALA A 5 -5.41 6.23 2.15
N ASP A 6 -5.03 7.37 1.58
CA ASP A 6 -5.67 7.92 0.38
C ASP A 6 -5.22 7.17 -0.88
N ILE A 7 -3.96 6.71 -0.91
CA ILE A 7 -3.45 5.83 -1.98
C ILE A 7 -4.22 4.50 -1.96
N GLN A 8 -4.45 3.92 -0.78
CA GLN A 8 -5.19 2.66 -0.69
C GLN A 8 -6.64 2.82 -1.17
N LYS A 9 -7.34 3.88 -0.74
CA LYS A 9 -8.69 4.18 -1.25
C LYS A 9 -8.73 4.38 -2.77
N ALA A 10 -7.70 5.00 -3.33
CA ALA A 10 -7.58 5.19 -4.78
C ALA A 10 -7.29 3.86 -5.52
N ILE A 11 -6.53 2.95 -4.91
CA ILE A 11 -6.32 1.59 -5.43
C ILE A 11 -7.62 0.79 -5.39
N ASP A 12 -8.37 0.86 -4.29
CA ASP A 12 -9.65 0.16 -4.16
C ASP A 12 -10.68 0.68 -5.18
N ASP A 13 -10.72 2.00 -5.41
CA ASP A 13 -11.52 2.63 -6.47
C ASP A 13 -11.11 2.13 -7.87
N LEU A 14 -9.82 1.98 -8.15
CA LEU A 14 -9.34 1.41 -9.43
C LEU A 14 -9.70 -0.08 -9.59
N ASN A 15 -9.60 -0.87 -8.52
CA ASN A 15 -9.95 -2.29 -8.53
C ASN A 15 -11.46 -2.52 -8.75
N SER A 16 -12.29 -1.55 -8.36
CA SER A 16 -13.75 -1.61 -8.61
C SER A 16 -14.15 -1.29 -10.05
N GLN A 17 -13.23 -0.77 -10.87
CA GLN A 17 -13.48 -0.40 -12.26
C GLN A 17 -13.18 -1.58 -13.18
N GLU A 18 -14.08 -1.84 -14.14
CA GLU A 18 -13.85 -2.86 -15.18
C GLU A 18 -12.61 -2.55 -16.04
N THR A 19 -12.36 -1.26 -16.30
CA THR A 19 -11.12 -0.77 -16.92
C THR A 19 -10.50 0.33 -16.05
N PRO A 20 -9.29 0.14 -15.49
CA PRO A 20 -8.68 1.10 -14.55
C PRO A 20 -8.40 2.46 -15.20
N ASN A 21 -9.07 3.52 -14.73
CA ASN A 21 -8.87 4.89 -15.17
C ASN A 21 -8.03 5.70 -14.18
N TYR A 22 -6.71 5.57 -14.31
CA TYR A 22 -5.74 6.25 -13.46
C TYR A 22 -5.87 7.77 -13.45
N ALA A 23 -6.21 8.41 -14.57
CA ALA A 23 -6.27 9.87 -14.65
C ALA A 23 -7.46 10.43 -13.86
N LYS A 24 -8.62 9.80 -13.97
CA LYS A 24 -9.83 10.21 -13.24
C LYS A 24 -9.67 9.96 -11.75
N THR A 25 -9.20 8.77 -11.36
CA THR A 25 -9.02 8.42 -9.95
C THR A 25 -7.91 9.24 -9.30
N ALA A 26 -6.79 9.49 -9.99
CA ALA A 26 -5.73 10.37 -9.49
C ALA A 26 -6.24 11.79 -9.17
N ARG A 27 -7.08 12.37 -10.04
CA ARG A 27 -7.71 13.68 -9.78
C ARG A 27 -8.68 13.64 -8.60
N LYS A 28 -9.51 12.59 -8.50
CA LYS A 28 -10.47 12.40 -7.40
C LYS A 28 -9.78 12.40 -6.03
N PHE A 29 -8.66 11.69 -5.92
CA PHE A 29 -7.92 11.54 -4.66
C PHE A 29 -6.75 12.53 -4.50
N LYS A 30 -6.55 13.45 -5.45
CA LYS A 30 -5.42 14.42 -5.47
C LYS A 30 -4.05 13.75 -5.35
N ILE A 31 -3.88 12.62 -6.02
CA ILE A 31 -2.63 11.84 -6.06
C ILE A 31 -2.00 12.00 -7.43
N ASP A 32 -0.66 12.00 -7.51
CA ASP A 32 0.01 11.96 -8.80
C ASP A 32 -0.35 10.68 -9.56
N ARG A 33 -0.69 10.82 -10.84
CA ARG A 33 -1.13 9.70 -11.69
C ARG A 33 -0.07 8.61 -11.77
N THR A 34 1.20 9.00 -11.88
CA THR A 34 2.34 8.09 -12.02
C THR A 34 2.56 7.31 -10.74
N THR A 35 2.48 8.00 -9.59
CA THR A 35 2.49 7.36 -8.27
C THR A 35 1.38 6.34 -8.14
N LEU A 36 0.12 6.72 -8.45
CA LEU A 36 -1.03 5.82 -8.34
C LEU A 36 -0.87 4.57 -9.23
N MET A 37 -0.43 4.75 -10.48
CA MET A 37 -0.18 3.64 -11.40
C MET A 37 0.91 2.69 -10.89
N ARG A 38 2.05 3.22 -10.41
CA ARG A 38 3.15 2.40 -9.89
C ARG A 38 2.73 1.63 -8.64
N ARG A 39 1.93 2.25 -7.78
CA ARG A 39 1.36 1.62 -6.57
C ARG A 39 0.38 0.50 -6.93
N HIS A 40 -0.57 0.77 -7.83
CA HIS A 40 -1.54 -0.22 -8.29
C HIS A 40 -0.88 -1.44 -8.97
N LYS A 41 0.19 -1.21 -9.75
CA LYS A 41 0.96 -2.29 -10.39
C LYS A 41 1.96 -3.00 -9.45
N GLY A 42 2.05 -2.61 -8.18
CA GLY A 42 2.99 -3.19 -7.21
C GLY A 42 4.48 -2.84 -7.44
N ILE A 43 4.77 -1.88 -8.32
CA ILE A 43 6.15 -1.45 -8.64
C ILE A 43 6.76 -0.67 -7.47
N SER A 44 5.96 0.17 -6.81
CA SER A 44 6.37 0.90 -5.61
C SER A 44 5.62 0.38 -4.40
N ARG A 45 6.33 0.19 -3.28
CA ARG A 45 5.78 -0.30 -2.01
C ARG A 45 5.58 0.83 -1.01
N THR A 46 4.83 0.55 0.05
CA THR A 46 4.71 1.48 1.18
C THR A 46 6.08 1.63 1.86
N VAL A 47 6.32 2.77 2.48
CA VAL A 47 7.56 3.03 3.23
C VAL A 47 7.71 2.00 4.37
N GLN A 48 6.61 1.66 5.04
CA GLN A 48 6.59 0.62 6.08
C GLN A 48 7.00 -0.75 5.54
N LYS A 49 6.47 -1.16 4.38
CA LYS A 49 6.80 -2.45 3.78
C LYS A 49 8.26 -2.48 3.31
N ALA A 50 8.74 -1.40 2.70
CA ALA A 50 10.14 -1.27 2.31
C ALA A 50 11.09 -1.32 3.51
N HIS A 51 10.75 -0.64 4.62
CA HIS A 51 11.53 -0.71 5.85
C HIS A 51 11.51 -2.10 6.48
N SER A 52 10.37 -2.77 6.49
CA SER A 52 10.28 -4.14 7.01
C SER A 52 11.13 -5.13 6.21
N GLU A 53 11.19 -4.96 4.88
CA GLU A 53 12.01 -5.83 4.02
C GLU A 53 13.51 -5.53 4.07
N SER A 54 13.91 -4.28 4.37
CA SER A 54 15.32 -3.84 4.23
C SER A 54 16.02 -3.48 5.54
N LEU A 55 15.28 -3.06 6.57
CA LEU A 55 15.83 -2.57 7.84
C LEU A 55 15.43 -3.42 9.06
N GLN A 56 14.46 -4.34 8.91
CA GLN A 56 14.05 -5.23 9.98
C GLN A 56 14.55 -6.67 9.72
N LEU A 57 14.84 -7.39 10.80
CA LEU A 57 15.19 -8.81 10.76
C LEU A 57 13.98 -9.71 10.53
N LEU A 58 12.79 -9.19 10.87
CA LEU A 58 11.52 -9.86 10.73
C LEU A 58 10.62 -9.02 9.83
N THR A 59 9.91 -9.69 8.94
CA THR A 59 8.83 -9.07 8.17
C THR A 59 7.67 -8.72 9.09
N TYR A 60 6.83 -7.76 8.68
CA TYR A 60 5.61 -7.39 9.40
C TYR A 60 4.73 -8.60 9.75
N GLU A 61 4.60 -9.56 8.83
CA GLU A 61 3.84 -10.80 9.06
C GLU A 61 4.48 -11.70 10.13
N GLN A 62 5.81 -11.75 10.19
CA GLN A 62 6.53 -12.50 11.22
C GLN A 62 6.45 -11.81 12.58
N GLU A 63 6.51 -10.48 12.63
CA GLU A 63 6.32 -9.71 13.87
C GLU A 63 4.91 -9.93 14.43
N GLU A 64 3.86 -9.85 13.60
CA GLU A 64 2.48 -10.13 14.00
C GLU A 64 2.30 -11.57 14.52
N ALA A 65 2.90 -12.56 13.85
CA ALA A 65 2.86 -13.95 14.28
C ALA A 65 3.55 -14.13 15.65
N LEU A 66 4.69 -13.47 15.88
CA LEU A 66 5.42 -13.52 17.14
C LEU A 66 4.61 -12.88 18.28
N ILE A 67 4.01 -11.71 18.05
CA ILE A 67 3.17 -11.02 19.03
C ILE A 67 1.97 -11.90 19.43
N ARG A 68 1.29 -12.52 18.45
CA ARG A 68 0.19 -13.45 18.73
C ARG A 68 0.63 -14.64 19.58
N HIS A 69 1.81 -15.19 19.31
CA HIS A 69 2.34 -16.29 20.10
C HIS A 69 2.64 -15.86 21.55
N ILE A 70 3.28 -14.70 21.73
CA ILE A 70 3.58 -14.14 23.06
C ILE A 70 2.30 -13.86 23.87
N ASN A 71 1.27 -13.29 23.24
CA ASN A 71 0.01 -12.98 23.93
C ASN A 71 -0.81 -14.22 24.32
N ASN A 72 -0.49 -15.39 23.75
CA ASN A 72 -1.14 -16.66 24.06
C ASN A 72 -0.35 -17.51 25.08
N LEU A 73 0.75 -16.97 25.65
CA LEU A 73 1.52 -17.55 26.76
C LEU A 73 1.00 -17.03 28.10
#